data_AF-A0AAV6Z1D5-F1
#
_entry.id   AF-A0AAV6Z1D5-F1
#
_cell.length_a   1.000
_cell.length_b   1.000
_cell.length_c   1.000
_cell.angle_alpha   90.00
_cell.angle_beta   90.00
_cell.angle_gamma   90.00
#
_symmetry.space_group_name_H-M   'P 1'
#
loop_
_entity.id
_entity.type
_entity.pdbx_description
1 polymer ?
#
loop_
_entity_poly.entity_id
_entity_poly.type
_entity_poly.pdbx_seq_one_letter_code
_entity_poly.pdbx_strand_id
1 'polypeptide(L)'
;RLSERNCIEIVSKLIAEKQLDVVHTLDGKEYITPSQISKEIGDELQVRGGRVNIVELQQIVNVDLTHIESRADELVRVDKNVQLVLGQLVDNNYLDQIAEEVNEKLQEAGQVTISELCKTYDLPGDFLTESLSVRLGSIIHGKIDQNNKGVIYTEAFVARHRARIRGLFTAITRPTPVISLISQYGFPEHLLYSLLEELVNCGRLKGTVVGGRQDKAVFIPDIYARTQSNWIDAFFKQNGYLEYDSLSRLGIPDPIGYIRKRYKSATLVYLKSVCVGQSIVDQLEASVEEAISSGSWLEIEPLLPSCFSTEDSLILLQQVMRTLNKKSSARIFGDNIVISEKFINECASIFNDLMQQKAEK
;
A
#
# COMPACT_ATOMS: atom_id res chain seq x y z
N ARG A 1 57.06 50.79 -39.00
CA ARG A 1 55.78 50.75 -38.24
C ARG A 1 54.68 50.50 -39.26
N LEU A 2 53.97 49.37 -39.15
CA LEU A 2 52.80 49.09 -39.98
C LEU A 2 51.67 50.05 -39.57
N SER A 3 50.96 50.63 -40.53
CA SER A 3 49.73 51.37 -40.26
C SER A 3 48.59 50.37 -39.99
N GLU A 4 47.60 50.78 -39.19
CA GLU A 4 46.43 49.98 -38.86
C GLU A 4 45.70 49.45 -40.11
N ARG A 5 45.60 50.30 -41.14
CA ARG A 5 45.03 49.93 -42.45
C ARG A 5 45.81 48.82 -43.16
N ASN A 6 47.15 48.85 -43.09
CA ASN A 6 47.97 47.79 -43.68
C ASN A 6 47.83 46.48 -42.89
N CYS A 7 47.68 46.52 -41.56
CA CYS A 7 47.42 45.34 -40.76
C CYS A 7 46.06 44.70 -41.12
N ILE A 8 45.01 45.50 -41.29
CA ILE A 8 43.67 45.02 -41.69
C ILE A 8 43.70 44.37 -43.08
N GLU A 9 44.41 44.96 -44.05
CA GLU A 9 44.55 44.41 -45.39
C GLU A 9 45.32 43.08 -45.40
N ILE A 10 46.38 42.97 -44.60
CA ILE A 10 47.15 41.72 -44.45
C ILE A 10 46.28 40.63 -43.82
N VAL A 11 45.58 40.93 -42.73
CA VAL A 11 44.69 39.97 -42.04
C VAL A 11 43.56 39.53 -42.96
N SER A 12 42.93 40.46 -43.68
CA SER A 12 41.86 40.16 -44.64
C SER A 12 42.35 39.26 -45.77
N LYS A 13 43.60 39.45 -46.24
CA LYS A 13 44.19 38.60 -47.27
C LYS A 13 44.54 37.20 -46.76
N LEU A 14 45.02 37.08 -45.52
CA LEU A 14 45.26 35.80 -44.86
C LEU A 14 43.96 35.01 -44.61
N ILE A 15 42.86 35.69 -44.27
CA ILE A 15 41.53 35.08 -44.15
C ILE A 15 41.04 34.60 -45.52
N ALA A 16 41.17 35.42 -46.57
CA ALA A 16 40.76 35.07 -47.93
C ALA A 16 41.54 33.86 -48.50
N GLU A 17 42.82 33.73 -48.15
CA GLU A 17 43.67 32.60 -48.52
C GLU A 17 43.49 31.37 -47.60
N LYS A 18 42.53 31.42 -46.64
CA LYS A 18 42.27 30.38 -45.62
C LYS A 18 43.50 30.01 -44.77
N GLN A 19 44.45 30.93 -44.65
CA GLN A 19 45.64 30.75 -43.82
C GLN A 19 45.42 31.20 -42.37
N LEU A 20 44.34 31.94 -42.10
CA LEU A 20 43.97 32.42 -40.77
C LEU A 20 42.47 32.27 -40.54
N ASP A 21 42.09 31.53 -39.50
CA ASP A 21 40.71 31.39 -39.02
C ASP A 21 40.51 32.29 -37.80
N VAL A 22 39.73 33.36 -37.96
CA VAL A 22 39.45 34.37 -36.93
C VAL A 22 38.01 34.82 -37.04
N VAL A 23 37.40 35.10 -35.89
CA VAL A 23 36.05 35.67 -35.79
C VAL A 23 36.13 37.11 -35.29
N HIS A 24 35.18 37.91 -35.72
CA HIS A 24 35.03 39.28 -35.25
C HIS A 24 34.29 39.33 -33.91
N THR A 25 34.71 40.24 -33.04
CA THR A 25 33.91 40.63 -31.88
C THR A 25 32.60 41.29 -32.31
N LEU A 26 31.59 41.28 -31.43
CA LEU A 26 30.28 41.89 -31.71
C LEU A 26 30.37 43.41 -31.95
N ASP A 27 31.41 44.07 -31.44
CA ASP A 27 31.69 45.48 -31.70
C ASP A 27 32.57 45.73 -32.94
N GLY A 28 33.00 44.65 -33.63
CA GLY A 28 33.75 44.69 -34.89
C GLY A 28 35.19 45.20 -34.78
N LYS A 29 35.70 45.40 -33.56
CA LYS A 29 37.00 46.03 -33.34
C LYS A 29 38.16 45.05 -33.28
N GLU A 30 37.91 43.81 -32.89
CA GLU A 30 38.95 42.83 -32.62
C GLU A 30 38.72 41.54 -33.42
N TYR A 31 39.82 40.86 -33.72
CA TYR A 31 39.85 39.53 -34.32
C TYR A 31 40.28 38.53 -33.26
N ILE A 32 39.43 37.55 -32.99
CA ILE A 32 39.70 36.51 -31.99
C ILE A 32 39.89 35.18 -32.71
N THR A 33 40.96 34.46 -32.37
CA THR A 33 41.17 33.10 -32.88
C THR A 33 40.29 32.12 -32.13
N PRO A 34 39.80 31.05 -32.78
CA PRO A 34 38.94 30.11 -32.09
C PRO A 34 39.62 29.39 -30.90
N SER A 35 40.94 29.20 -30.96
CA SER A 35 41.73 28.69 -29.83
C SER A 35 41.68 29.61 -28.60
N GLN A 36 41.62 30.92 -28.82
CA GLN A 36 41.53 31.91 -27.75
C GLN A 36 40.12 31.88 -27.12
N ILE A 37 39.08 31.71 -27.92
CA ILE A 37 37.69 31.53 -27.43
C ILE A 37 37.60 30.30 -26.54
N SER A 38 38.14 29.15 -26.97
CA SER A 38 38.15 27.93 -26.16
C SER A 38 38.88 28.13 -24.83
N LYS A 39 39.99 28.88 -24.85
CA LYS A 39 40.74 29.21 -23.64
C LYS A 39 39.96 30.12 -22.71
N GLU A 40 39.34 31.18 -23.23
CA GLU A 40 38.53 32.11 -22.44
C GLU A 40 37.29 31.43 -21.84
N ILE A 41 36.62 30.54 -22.58
CA ILE A 41 35.52 29.73 -22.05
C ILE A 41 36.00 28.87 -20.87
N GLY A 42 37.14 28.21 -21.00
CA GLY A 42 37.72 27.39 -19.93
C GLY A 42 38.15 28.20 -18.70
N ASP A 43 38.84 29.32 -18.93
CA ASP A 43 39.29 30.22 -17.87
C ASP A 43 38.08 30.81 -17.12
N GLU A 44 37.04 31.26 -17.84
CA GLU A 44 35.82 31.81 -17.22
C GLU A 44 35.03 30.74 -16.46
N LEU A 45 34.95 29.52 -16.99
CA LEU A 45 34.34 28.38 -16.29
C LEU A 45 35.05 28.13 -14.96
N GLN A 46 36.38 28.17 -14.93
CA GLN A 46 37.17 27.97 -13.72
C GLN A 46 37.02 29.14 -12.73
N VAL A 47 37.07 30.39 -13.21
CA VAL A 47 36.91 31.61 -12.40
C VAL A 47 35.55 31.65 -11.72
N ARG A 48 34.50 31.18 -12.41
CA ARG A 48 33.13 31.12 -11.88
C ARG A 48 32.83 29.88 -11.04
N GLY A 49 33.86 29.11 -10.67
CA GLY A 49 33.71 27.95 -9.79
C GLY A 49 33.05 26.75 -10.47
N GLY A 50 33.15 26.63 -11.80
CA GLY A 50 32.74 25.45 -12.54
C GLY A 50 31.31 25.46 -13.09
N ARG A 51 30.61 26.60 -13.08
CA ARG A 51 29.31 26.75 -13.76
C ARG A 51 29.18 28.09 -14.47
N VAL A 52 28.80 28.08 -15.75
CA VAL A 52 28.55 29.31 -16.52
C VAL A 52 27.49 29.11 -17.61
N ASN A 53 26.65 30.12 -17.84
CA ASN A 53 25.67 30.12 -18.92
C ASN A 53 26.32 30.56 -20.23
N ILE A 54 26.01 29.88 -21.35
CA ILE A 54 26.53 30.24 -22.68
C ILE A 54 26.16 31.68 -23.08
N VAL A 55 24.97 32.16 -22.71
CA VAL A 55 24.55 33.54 -23.00
C VAL A 55 25.39 34.56 -22.23
N GLU A 56 25.81 34.22 -21.01
CA GLU A 56 26.72 35.08 -20.24
C GLU A 56 28.13 35.05 -20.83
N LEU A 57 28.61 33.88 -21.27
CA LEU A 57 29.88 33.77 -22.01
C LEU A 57 29.89 34.66 -23.26
N GLN A 58 28.76 34.78 -23.96
CA GLN A 58 28.60 35.69 -25.09
C GLN A 58 28.92 37.14 -24.75
N GLN A 59 28.46 37.62 -23.60
CA GLN A 59 28.68 39.00 -23.17
C GLN A 59 30.11 39.23 -22.70
N ILE A 60 30.74 38.23 -22.09
CA ILE A 60 32.10 38.32 -21.53
C ILE A 60 33.16 38.22 -22.62
N VAL A 61 33.03 37.21 -23.48
CA VAL A 61 33.95 36.96 -24.61
C VAL A 61 33.67 37.92 -25.76
N ASN A 62 32.49 38.55 -25.80
CA ASN A 62 32.08 39.54 -26.80
C ASN A 62 32.10 38.97 -28.25
N VAL A 63 31.73 37.70 -28.40
CA VAL A 63 31.67 36.98 -29.69
C VAL A 63 30.23 36.49 -29.91
N ASP A 64 29.82 36.29 -31.17
CA ASP A 64 28.51 35.75 -31.51
C ASP A 64 28.23 34.38 -30.86
N LEU A 65 26.97 34.16 -30.47
CA LEU A 65 26.52 32.96 -29.77
C LEU A 65 26.86 31.67 -30.53
N THR A 66 26.75 31.68 -31.86
CA THR A 66 26.98 30.49 -32.69
C THR A 66 28.41 29.96 -32.57
N HIS A 67 29.38 30.86 -32.46
CA HIS A 67 30.78 30.49 -32.28
C HIS A 67 31.05 29.97 -30.87
N ILE A 68 30.38 30.53 -29.86
CA ILE A 68 30.53 30.09 -28.47
C ILE A 68 29.89 28.72 -28.28
N GLU A 69 28.68 28.50 -28.79
CA GLU A 69 28.01 27.19 -28.76
C GLU A 69 28.86 26.12 -29.43
N SER A 70 29.36 26.39 -30.65
CA SER A 70 30.23 25.45 -31.36
C SER A 70 31.50 25.10 -30.58
N ARG A 71 32.07 26.06 -29.83
CA ARG A 71 33.30 25.84 -29.06
C ARG A 71 33.04 25.22 -27.70
N ALA A 72 31.89 25.50 -27.08
CA ALA A 72 31.40 24.82 -25.90
C ALA A 72 31.17 23.33 -26.18
N ASP A 73 30.55 23.00 -27.31
CA ASP A 73 30.37 21.62 -27.77
C ASP A 73 31.70 20.91 -28.04
N GLU A 74 32.68 21.62 -28.62
CA GLU A 74 34.04 21.10 -28.81
C GLU A 74 34.72 20.84 -27.46
N LEU A 75 34.59 21.76 -26.50
CA LEU A 75 35.16 21.63 -25.16
C LEU A 75 34.61 20.40 -24.43
N VAL A 76 33.30 20.16 -24.48
CA VAL A 76 32.65 18.97 -23.88
C VAL A 76 33.12 17.67 -24.54
N ARG A 77 33.49 17.70 -25.82
CA ARG A 77 34.05 16.52 -26.51
C ARG A 77 35.50 16.24 -26.11
N VAL A 78 36.28 17.29 -25.86
CA VAL A 78 37.70 17.18 -25.50
C VAL A 78 37.87 16.86 -24.01
N ASP A 79 37.14 17.58 -23.15
CA ASP A 79 37.18 17.42 -21.70
C ASP A 79 35.92 16.72 -21.20
N LYS A 80 36.10 15.49 -20.71
CA LYS A 80 35.00 14.69 -20.14
C LYS A 80 34.51 15.20 -18.79
N ASN A 81 35.23 16.14 -18.17
CA ASN A 81 34.83 16.73 -16.90
C ASN A 81 33.79 17.83 -17.07
N VAL A 82 33.67 18.40 -18.27
CA VAL A 82 32.72 19.47 -18.57
C VAL A 82 31.51 18.89 -19.29
N GLN A 83 30.32 19.30 -18.85
CA GLN A 83 29.05 18.87 -19.40
C GLN A 83 28.20 20.08 -19.75
N LEU A 84 27.46 20.00 -20.86
CA LEU A 84 26.53 21.03 -21.29
C LEU A 84 25.10 20.62 -20.95
N VAL A 85 24.42 21.41 -20.12
CA VAL A 85 23.07 21.13 -19.63
C VAL A 85 22.20 22.37 -19.76
N LEU A 86 21.15 22.32 -20.58
CA LEU A 86 20.22 23.43 -20.82
C LEU A 86 20.90 24.78 -21.13
N GLY A 87 21.99 24.76 -21.90
CA GLY A 87 22.75 25.98 -22.23
C GLY A 87 23.72 26.46 -21.13
N GLN A 88 24.00 25.62 -20.13
CA GLN A 88 24.97 25.89 -19.07
C GLN A 88 26.11 24.87 -19.14
N LEU A 89 27.35 25.36 -19.12
CA LEU A 89 28.53 24.53 -18.92
C LEU A 89 28.71 24.29 -17.43
N VAL A 90 28.88 23.02 -17.06
CA VAL A 90 29.04 22.55 -15.70
C VAL A 90 30.25 21.63 -15.63
N ASP A 91 31.20 21.92 -14.76
CA ASP A 91 32.37 21.10 -14.49
C ASP A 91 32.13 20.11 -13.33
N ASN A 92 32.86 19.01 -13.33
CA ASN A 92 32.83 18.00 -12.27
C ASN A 92 33.21 18.56 -10.90
N ASN A 93 34.11 19.54 -10.81
CA ASN A 93 34.45 20.16 -9.52
C ASN A 93 33.24 20.86 -8.89
N TYR A 94 32.41 21.51 -9.69
CA TYR A 94 31.16 22.11 -9.22
C TYR A 94 30.17 21.04 -8.75
N LEU A 95 30.07 19.93 -9.47
CA LEU A 95 29.23 18.79 -9.06
C LEU A 95 29.73 18.13 -7.76
N ASP A 96 31.05 18.07 -7.55
CA ASP A 96 31.65 17.58 -6.31
C ASP A 96 31.31 18.50 -5.12
N GLN A 97 31.38 19.83 -5.31
CA GLN A 97 30.95 20.81 -4.30
C GLN A 97 29.45 20.69 -3.98
N ILE A 98 28.59 20.57 -5.00
CA ILE A 98 27.16 20.29 -4.79
C ILE A 98 26.99 18.99 -4.00
N ALA A 99 27.75 17.94 -4.33
CA ALA A 99 27.64 16.66 -3.63
C ALA A 99 28.05 16.77 -2.16
N GLU A 100 29.06 17.58 -1.83
CA GLU A 100 29.44 17.88 -0.44
C GLU A 100 28.32 18.61 0.30
N GLU A 101 27.76 19.68 -0.26
CA GLU A 101 26.63 20.40 0.33
C GLU A 101 25.38 19.52 0.51
N VAL A 102 25.09 18.68 -0.49
CA VAL A 102 24.00 17.71 -0.44
C VAL A 102 24.24 16.69 0.66
N ASN A 103 25.49 16.22 0.83
CA ASN A 103 25.83 15.30 1.89
C ASN A 103 25.67 15.95 3.27
N GLU A 104 26.11 17.19 3.47
CA GLU A 104 25.90 17.91 4.74
C GLU A 104 24.40 18.03 5.08
N LYS A 105 23.58 18.50 4.13
CA LYS A 105 22.12 18.57 4.28
C LYS A 105 21.51 17.20 4.56
N LEU A 106 22.00 16.16 3.88
CA LEU A 106 21.55 14.78 4.07
C LEU A 106 21.89 14.25 5.47
N GLN A 107 23.08 14.52 5.99
CA GLN A 107 23.46 14.09 7.34
C GLN A 107 22.67 14.86 8.41
N GLU A 108 22.36 16.13 8.19
CA GLU A 108 21.57 16.94 9.12
C GLU A 108 20.09 16.52 9.14
N ALA A 109 19.43 16.47 7.97
CA ALA A 109 18.00 16.18 7.86
C ALA A 109 17.67 14.68 7.85
N GLY A 110 18.63 13.83 7.47
CA GLY A 110 18.49 12.38 7.32
C GLY A 110 17.89 11.92 5.99
N GLN A 111 17.22 12.82 5.26
CA GLN A 111 16.67 12.58 3.92
C GLN A 111 16.74 13.86 3.08
N VAL A 112 16.90 13.72 1.76
CA VAL A 112 16.88 14.84 0.80
C VAL A 112 16.18 14.38 -0.49
N THR A 113 15.39 15.27 -1.11
CA THR A 113 14.67 14.96 -2.35
C THR A 113 15.30 15.61 -3.57
N ILE A 114 15.38 14.90 -4.70
CA ILE A 114 15.91 15.43 -5.96
C ILE A 114 15.10 16.66 -6.41
N SER A 115 13.78 16.67 -6.21
CA SER A 115 12.92 17.82 -6.54
C SER A 115 13.29 19.10 -5.79
N GLU A 116 13.75 19.00 -4.54
CA GLU A 116 14.24 20.14 -3.76
C GLU A 116 15.61 20.60 -4.27
N LEU A 117 16.48 19.65 -4.64
CA LEU A 117 17.78 19.95 -5.24
C LEU A 117 17.63 20.64 -6.59
N CYS A 118 16.69 20.22 -7.44
CA CYS A 118 16.39 20.87 -8.71
C CYS A 118 16.03 22.35 -8.52
N LYS A 119 15.21 22.67 -7.51
CA LYS A 119 14.81 24.05 -7.22
C LYS A 119 15.96 24.89 -6.66
N THR A 120 16.83 24.25 -5.87
CA THR A 120 17.95 24.94 -5.20
C THR A 120 19.06 25.24 -6.18
N TYR A 121 19.42 24.28 -7.04
CA TYR A 121 20.56 24.39 -7.95
C TYR A 121 20.16 24.75 -9.38
N ASP A 122 18.88 24.85 -9.71
CA ASP A 122 18.37 25.15 -11.06
C ASP A 122 18.98 24.21 -12.12
N LEU A 123 18.92 22.90 -11.84
CA LEU A 123 19.43 21.85 -12.71
C LEU A 123 18.36 20.76 -12.93
N PRO A 124 18.34 20.09 -14.11
CA PRO A 124 17.37 19.02 -14.39
C PRO A 124 17.46 17.86 -13.41
N GLY A 125 16.32 17.28 -13.05
CA GLY A 125 16.25 16.17 -12.07
C GLY A 125 16.95 14.91 -12.53
N ASP A 126 16.84 14.55 -13.81
CA ASP A 126 17.52 13.37 -14.36
C ASP A 126 19.04 13.56 -14.31
N PHE A 127 19.51 14.76 -14.65
CA PHE A 127 20.92 15.13 -14.62
C PHE A 127 21.50 15.07 -13.19
N LEU A 128 20.78 15.64 -12.22
CA LEU A 128 21.19 15.58 -10.81
C LEU A 128 21.16 14.13 -10.29
N THR A 129 20.15 13.35 -10.66
CA THR A 129 20.06 11.95 -10.23
C THR A 129 21.26 11.14 -10.73
N GLU A 130 21.62 11.28 -12.00
CA GLU A 130 22.78 10.62 -12.59
C GLU A 130 24.08 11.10 -11.94
N SER A 131 24.29 12.42 -11.88
CA SER A 131 25.50 13.03 -11.34
C SER A 131 25.75 12.70 -9.87
N LEU A 132 24.69 12.71 -9.05
CA LEU A 132 24.77 12.36 -7.63
C LEU A 132 24.94 10.85 -7.45
N SER A 133 24.33 10.02 -8.31
CA SER A 133 24.43 8.56 -8.21
C SER A 133 25.85 8.03 -8.34
N VAL A 134 26.67 8.67 -9.20
CA VAL A 134 28.10 8.37 -9.36
C VAL A 134 28.90 8.70 -8.10
N ARG A 135 28.40 9.65 -7.29
CA ARG A 135 29.04 10.17 -6.08
C ARG A 135 28.49 9.55 -4.79
N LEU A 136 27.54 8.62 -4.90
CA LEU A 136 27.04 7.86 -3.76
C LEU A 136 28.11 6.88 -3.26
N GLY A 137 28.34 6.90 -1.96
CA GLY A 137 29.33 6.04 -1.29
C GLY A 137 30.75 6.61 -1.28
N SER A 138 31.05 7.62 -2.11
CA SER A 138 32.31 8.39 -2.04
C SER A 138 32.11 9.68 -1.25
N ILE A 139 31.46 10.68 -1.86
CA ILE A 139 31.20 12.00 -1.25
C ILE A 139 29.88 11.95 -0.48
N ILE A 140 28.84 11.37 -1.07
CA ILE A 140 27.50 11.32 -0.48
C ILE A 140 27.34 10.00 0.27
N HIS A 141 27.28 10.07 1.59
CA HIS A 141 27.04 8.91 2.45
C HIS A 141 25.54 8.65 2.63
N GLY A 142 24.90 8.26 1.52
CA GLY A 142 23.47 7.97 1.44
C GLY A 142 23.14 6.80 0.53
N LYS A 143 21.88 6.36 0.56
CA LYS A 143 21.32 5.35 -0.35
C LYS A 143 20.11 5.94 -1.07
N ILE A 144 20.06 5.77 -2.38
CA ILE A 144 18.86 6.01 -3.18
C ILE A 144 17.91 4.82 -3.02
N ASP A 145 16.63 5.08 -2.83
CA ASP A 145 15.60 4.04 -2.85
C ASP A 145 15.40 3.52 -4.28
N GLN A 146 15.55 2.22 -4.49
CA GLN A 146 15.40 1.60 -5.82
C GLN A 146 13.99 1.80 -6.39
N ASN A 147 12.99 1.92 -5.52
CA ASN A 147 11.59 2.13 -5.91
C ASN A 147 11.25 3.61 -6.06
N ASN A 148 12.06 4.52 -5.49
CA ASN A 148 11.88 5.96 -5.62
C ASN A 148 13.25 6.66 -5.78
N LYS A 149 13.70 6.76 -7.04
CA LYS A 149 14.97 7.41 -7.40
C LYS A 149 15.03 8.90 -7.03
N GLY A 150 13.90 9.51 -6.66
CA GLY A 150 13.81 10.92 -6.30
C GLY A 150 14.19 11.24 -4.86
N VAL A 151 14.58 10.26 -4.02
CA VAL A 151 14.92 10.51 -2.61
C VAL A 151 16.19 9.76 -2.19
N ILE A 152 17.06 10.48 -1.47
CA ILE A 152 18.29 9.97 -0.87
C ILE A 152 18.09 9.93 0.65
N TYR A 153 18.42 8.80 1.27
CA TYR A 153 18.34 8.62 2.72
C TYR A 153 19.69 8.26 3.33
N THR A 154 19.92 8.67 4.57
CA THR A 154 21.02 8.11 5.38
C THR A 154 20.63 6.73 5.92
N GLU A 155 21.63 5.88 6.13
CA GLU A 155 21.41 4.57 6.76
C GLU A 155 20.87 4.70 8.19
N ALA A 156 21.34 5.70 8.94
CA ALA A 156 20.86 6.00 10.28
C ALA A 156 19.36 6.39 10.28
N PHE A 157 18.93 7.20 9.30
CA PHE A 157 17.53 7.58 9.15
C PHE A 157 16.64 6.36 8.87
N VAL A 158 17.04 5.49 7.93
CA VAL A 158 16.31 4.26 7.61
C VAL A 158 16.27 3.32 8.81
N ALA A 159 17.39 3.11 9.50
CA ALA A 159 17.46 2.26 10.69
C ALA A 159 16.56 2.77 11.82
N ARG A 160 16.54 4.09 12.06
CA ARG A 160 15.65 4.72 13.05
C ARG A 160 14.18 4.51 12.70
N HIS A 161 13.80 4.73 11.44
CA HIS A 161 12.43 4.52 10.96
C HIS A 161 12.02 3.06 11.03
N ARG A 162 12.90 2.14 10.63
CA ARG A 162 12.70 0.69 10.79
C ARG A 162 12.46 0.30 12.24
N ALA A 163 13.23 0.84 13.19
CA ALA A 163 13.04 0.56 14.61
C ALA A 163 11.69 1.09 15.13
N ARG A 164 11.31 2.31 14.73
CA ARG A 164 10.01 2.93 15.07
C ARG A 164 8.84 2.12 14.52
N ILE A 165 8.86 1.79 13.23
CA ILE A 165 7.83 0.98 12.56
C ILE A 165 7.73 -0.38 13.24
N ARG A 166 8.87 -1.06 13.46
CA ARG A 166 8.89 -2.35 14.16
C ARG A 166 8.25 -2.25 15.54
N GLY A 167 8.60 -1.24 16.34
CA GLY A 167 8.03 -1.04 17.67
C GLY A 167 6.52 -0.80 17.62
N LEU A 168 6.09 0.11 16.75
CA LEU A 168 4.67 0.47 16.58
C LEU A 168 3.83 -0.75 16.18
N PHE A 169 4.19 -1.41 15.08
CA PHE A 169 3.40 -2.52 14.54
C PHE A 169 3.46 -3.79 15.41
N THR A 170 4.49 -3.95 16.26
CA THR A 170 4.52 -5.02 17.26
C THR A 170 3.45 -4.82 18.34
N ALA A 171 3.09 -3.58 18.67
CA ALA A 171 2.12 -3.28 19.72
C ALA A 171 0.66 -3.32 19.24
N ILE A 172 0.41 -3.37 17.93
CA ILE A 172 -0.93 -3.39 17.37
C ILE A 172 -1.56 -4.76 17.58
N THR A 173 -2.73 -4.79 18.24
CA THR A 173 -3.48 -6.02 18.54
C THR A 173 -4.83 -6.10 17.84
N ARG A 174 -5.17 -5.09 17.02
CA ARG A 174 -6.43 -5.00 16.27
C ARG A 174 -6.17 -4.54 14.82
N PRO A 175 -7.05 -4.87 13.86
CA PRO A 175 -6.94 -4.34 12.50
C PRO A 175 -6.84 -2.82 12.52
N THR A 176 -5.74 -2.28 12.01
CA THR A 176 -5.44 -0.84 12.09
C THR A 176 -5.10 -0.31 10.71
N PRO A 177 -5.79 0.75 10.24
CA PRO A 177 -5.44 1.43 8.99
C PRO A 177 -4.00 1.96 9.05
N VAL A 178 -3.22 1.73 8.00
CA VAL A 178 -1.82 2.18 7.95
C VAL A 178 -1.75 3.69 7.77
N ILE A 179 -2.69 4.28 7.01
CA ILE A 179 -2.74 5.72 6.73
C ILE A 179 -2.90 6.59 7.99
N SER A 180 -3.67 6.11 8.99
CA SER A 180 -3.83 6.84 10.25
C SER A 180 -2.52 6.89 11.03
N LEU A 181 -1.70 5.84 10.95
CA LEU A 181 -0.38 5.78 11.58
C LEU A 181 0.64 6.68 10.87
N ILE A 182 0.57 6.77 9.53
CA ILE A 182 1.41 7.68 8.75
C ILE A 182 1.18 9.12 9.21
N SER A 183 -0.09 9.55 9.22
CA SER A 183 -0.46 10.91 9.63
C SER A 183 -0.13 11.20 11.10
N GLN A 184 -0.41 10.25 12.00
CA GLN A 184 -0.20 10.44 13.43
C GLN A 184 1.29 10.52 13.83
N TYR A 185 2.16 9.75 13.19
CA TYR A 185 3.57 9.62 13.59
C TYR A 185 4.56 10.26 12.60
N GLY A 186 4.05 10.91 11.54
CA GLY A 186 4.86 11.64 10.56
C GLY A 186 5.80 10.75 9.78
N PHE A 187 5.38 9.54 9.41
CA PHE A 187 6.21 8.62 8.64
C PHE A 187 6.23 9.01 7.15
N PRO A 188 7.39 8.94 6.46
CA PRO A 188 7.40 9.01 5.00
C PRO A 188 6.66 7.78 4.45
N GLU A 189 5.59 8.01 3.70
CA GLU A 189 4.65 6.97 3.26
C GLU A 189 5.35 5.82 2.51
N HIS A 190 6.15 6.16 1.50
CA HIS A 190 6.87 5.17 0.69
C HIS A 190 7.83 4.32 1.53
N LEU A 191 8.59 4.98 2.41
CA LEU A 191 9.54 4.31 3.31
C LEU A 191 8.79 3.37 4.28
N LEU A 192 7.65 3.80 4.80
CA LEU A 192 6.85 2.99 5.72
C LEU A 192 6.34 1.73 5.03
N TYR A 193 5.73 1.84 3.85
CA TYR A 193 5.20 0.66 3.16
C TYR A 193 6.30 -0.33 2.79
N SER A 194 7.44 0.16 2.28
CA SER A 194 8.59 -0.67 1.93
C SER A 194 9.13 -1.44 3.15
N LEU A 195 9.36 -0.73 4.27
CA LEU A 195 9.89 -1.35 5.50
C LEU A 195 8.87 -2.26 6.17
N LEU A 196 7.58 -1.91 6.17
CA LEU A 196 6.51 -2.72 6.74
C LEU A 196 6.39 -4.05 6.00
N GLU A 197 6.35 -4.00 4.67
CA GLU A 197 6.30 -5.19 3.82
C GLU A 197 7.52 -6.09 4.01
N GLU A 198 8.72 -5.51 4.05
CA GLU A 198 9.95 -6.25 4.34
C GLU A 198 9.88 -6.94 5.71
N LEU A 199 9.45 -6.22 6.75
CA LEU A 199 9.35 -6.74 8.12
C LEU A 199 8.30 -7.84 8.28
N VAL A 200 7.21 -7.78 7.51
CA VAL A 200 6.18 -8.84 7.44
C VAL A 200 6.71 -10.04 6.67
N ASN A 201 7.31 -9.83 5.50
CA ASN A 201 7.82 -10.90 4.64
C ASN A 201 8.98 -11.67 5.28
N CYS A 202 9.87 -11.01 6.02
CA CYS A 202 10.91 -11.68 6.81
C CYS A 202 10.39 -12.27 8.13
N GLY A 203 9.09 -12.14 8.41
CA GLY A 203 8.43 -12.71 9.58
C GLY A 203 8.76 -12.05 10.91
N ARG A 204 9.41 -10.87 10.90
CA ARG A 204 9.73 -10.09 12.11
C ARG A 204 8.48 -9.46 12.71
N LEU A 205 7.53 -9.04 11.88
CA LEU A 205 6.18 -8.63 12.28
C LEU A 205 5.21 -9.78 11.99
N LYS A 206 4.38 -10.10 12.97
CA LYS A 206 3.38 -11.17 12.90
C LYS A 206 2.02 -10.59 12.56
N GLY A 207 1.73 -10.51 11.27
CA GLY A 207 0.49 -9.99 10.73
C GLY A 207 0.54 -9.89 9.22
N THR A 208 -0.58 -9.51 8.63
CA THR A 208 -0.74 -9.36 7.18
C THR A 208 -1.20 -7.96 6.86
N VAL A 209 -0.66 -7.36 5.80
CA VAL A 209 -1.16 -6.10 5.25
C VAL A 209 -2.15 -6.42 4.14
N VAL A 210 -3.38 -5.92 4.26
CA VAL A 210 -4.45 -6.07 3.26
C VAL A 210 -4.75 -4.70 2.66
N GLY A 211 -5.11 -4.64 1.38
CA GLY A 211 -5.42 -3.38 0.69
C GLY A 211 -4.26 -2.72 -0.06
N GLY A 212 -3.12 -3.42 -0.18
CA GLY A 212 -1.96 -2.97 -0.97
C GLY A 212 -1.19 -1.80 -0.35
N ARG A 213 -0.40 -1.09 -1.16
CA ARG A 213 0.34 0.14 -0.79
C ARG A 213 -0.48 1.39 -1.12
N GLN A 214 -1.72 1.47 -0.63
CA GLN A 214 -2.65 2.58 -0.91
C GLN A 214 -3.36 3.01 0.38
N ASP A 215 -4.15 4.08 0.33
CA ASP A 215 -4.94 4.61 1.45
C ASP A 215 -5.84 3.58 2.16
N LYS A 216 -6.16 2.47 1.50
CA LYS A 216 -6.97 1.37 2.04
C LYS A 216 -6.16 0.29 2.76
N ALA A 217 -4.86 0.50 2.93
CA ALA A 217 -3.99 -0.46 3.59
C ALA A 217 -4.37 -0.62 5.07
N VAL A 218 -4.62 -1.86 5.49
CA VAL A 218 -4.92 -2.23 6.88
C VAL A 218 -3.95 -3.32 7.31
N PHE A 219 -3.27 -3.09 8.43
CA PHE A 219 -2.47 -4.13 9.08
C PHE A 219 -3.34 -4.96 10.00
N ILE A 220 -3.38 -6.27 9.78
CA ILE A 220 -4.11 -7.25 10.56
C ILE A 220 -3.10 -8.10 11.34
N PRO A 221 -2.98 -7.93 12.67
CA PRO A 221 -2.06 -8.71 13.49
C PRO A 221 -2.47 -10.19 13.59
N ASP A 222 -1.50 -11.10 13.61
CA ASP A 222 -1.77 -12.55 13.75
C ASP A 222 -2.47 -12.88 15.07
N ILE A 223 -2.15 -12.13 16.14
CA ILE A 223 -2.78 -12.30 17.45
C ILE A 223 -4.29 -12.02 17.40
N TYR A 224 -4.72 -11.07 16.56
CA TYR A 224 -6.13 -10.76 16.35
C TYR A 224 -6.84 -11.95 15.70
N ALA A 225 -6.31 -12.43 14.56
CA ALA A 225 -6.88 -13.56 13.84
C ALA A 225 -6.91 -14.84 14.68
N ARG A 226 -5.86 -15.08 15.47
CA ARG A 226 -5.80 -16.22 16.40
C ARG A 226 -6.83 -16.10 17.52
N THR A 227 -6.95 -14.93 18.14
CA THR A 227 -7.90 -14.72 19.24
C THR A 227 -9.34 -14.87 18.75
N GLN A 228 -9.66 -14.30 17.58
CA GLN A 228 -10.95 -14.49 16.92
C GLN A 228 -11.24 -15.97 16.69
N SER A 229 -10.31 -16.69 16.06
CA SER A 229 -10.43 -18.12 15.77
C SER A 229 -10.63 -18.96 17.03
N ASN A 230 -9.83 -18.70 18.08
CA ASN A 230 -9.90 -19.45 19.33
C ASN A 230 -11.22 -19.21 20.07
N TRP A 231 -11.73 -17.97 20.05
CA TRP A 231 -13.02 -17.65 20.65
C TRP A 231 -14.14 -18.41 19.95
N ILE A 232 -14.15 -18.45 18.62
CA ILE A 232 -15.19 -19.14 17.83
C ILE A 232 -15.17 -20.64 18.14
N ASP A 233 -14.00 -21.26 18.19
CA ASP A 233 -13.88 -22.69 18.54
C ASP A 233 -14.34 -22.98 19.96
N ALA A 234 -13.91 -22.16 20.92
CA ALA A 234 -14.28 -22.33 22.32
C ALA A 234 -15.80 -22.18 22.50
N PHE A 235 -16.38 -21.15 21.88
CA PHE A 235 -17.81 -20.90 21.92
C PHE A 235 -18.60 -22.07 21.30
N PHE A 236 -18.23 -22.52 20.10
CA PHE A 236 -18.93 -23.60 19.43
C PHE A 236 -18.81 -24.92 20.21
N LYS A 237 -17.63 -25.22 20.74
CA LYS A 237 -17.41 -26.42 21.57
C LYS A 237 -18.24 -26.42 22.85
N GLN A 238 -18.43 -25.25 23.47
CA GLN A 238 -19.17 -25.12 24.72
C GLN A 238 -20.70 -25.11 24.50
N ASN A 239 -21.18 -24.40 23.49
CA ASN A 239 -22.60 -24.11 23.32
C ASN A 239 -23.27 -24.97 22.24
N GLY A 240 -22.51 -25.55 21.31
CA GLY A 240 -23.05 -26.36 20.22
C GLY A 240 -23.74 -25.58 19.09
N TYR A 241 -23.66 -24.25 19.09
CA TYR A 241 -24.20 -23.39 18.02
C TYR A 241 -23.30 -22.16 17.78
N LEU A 242 -23.52 -21.46 16.66
CA LEU A 242 -22.89 -20.17 16.34
C LEU A 242 -23.90 -19.20 15.73
N GLU A 243 -23.91 -17.97 16.22
CA GLU A 243 -24.71 -16.88 15.65
C GLU A 243 -23.95 -16.19 14.52
N TYR A 244 -24.62 -15.94 13.40
CA TYR A 244 -24.01 -15.24 12.28
C TYR A 244 -23.68 -13.79 12.62
N ASP A 245 -24.55 -13.10 13.38
CA ASP A 245 -24.30 -11.72 13.80
C ASP A 245 -23.07 -11.60 14.72
N SER A 246 -22.89 -12.56 15.63
CA SER A 246 -21.68 -12.63 16.47
C SER A 246 -20.40 -12.79 15.64
N LEU A 247 -20.42 -13.60 14.58
CA LEU A 247 -19.29 -13.74 13.65
C LEU A 247 -19.05 -12.45 12.85
N SER A 248 -20.11 -11.79 12.38
CA SER A 248 -20.01 -10.51 11.67
C SER A 248 -19.43 -9.40 12.56
N ARG A 249 -19.86 -9.30 13.82
CA ARG A 249 -19.30 -8.35 14.80
C ARG A 249 -17.83 -8.61 15.13
N LEU A 250 -17.38 -9.86 15.01
CA LEU A 250 -15.96 -10.21 15.15
C LEU A 250 -15.13 -9.85 13.90
N GLY A 251 -15.74 -9.36 12.84
CA GLY A 251 -15.06 -8.99 11.59
C GLY A 251 -14.97 -10.12 10.58
N ILE A 252 -15.89 -11.08 10.61
CA ILE A 252 -16.02 -12.12 9.57
C ILE A 252 -17.11 -11.68 8.59
N PRO A 253 -16.76 -11.26 7.36
CA PRO A 253 -17.74 -10.73 6.41
C PRO A 253 -18.68 -11.79 5.82
N ASP A 254 -18.22 -13.04 5.71
CA ASP A 254 -19.04 -14.19 5.27
C ASP A 254 -19.04 -15.28 6.36
N PRO A 255 -19.98 -15.20 7.34
CA PRO A 255 -20.08 -16.17 8.43
C PRO A 255 -20.29 -17.60 7.93
N ILE A 256 -21.18 -17.81 6.95
CA ILE A 256 -21.56 -19.14 6.48
C ILE A 256 -20.39 -19.80 5.75
N GLY A 257 -19.75 -19.07 4.83
CA GLY A 257 -18.57 -19.58 4.13
C GLY A 257 -17.40 -19.86 5.08
N TYR A 258 -17.20 -19.00 6.09
CA TYR A 258 -16.20 -19.22 7.13
C TYR A 258 -16.45 -20.52 7.90
N ILE A 259 -17.67 -20.73 8.41
CA ILE A 259 -18.07 -21.94 9.16
C ILE A 259 -17.85 -23.18 8.30
N ARG A 260 -18.34 -23.18 7.04
CA ARG A 260 -18.18 -24.33 6.12
C ARG A 260 -16.71 -24.67 5.87
N LYS A 261 -15.86 -23.65 5.71
CA LYS A 261 -14.42 -23.86 5.50
C LYS A 261 -13.72 -24.37 6.76
N ARG A 262 -14.15 -23.91 7.94
CA ARG A 262 -13.55 -24.22 9.23
C ARG A 262 -13.95 -25.60 9.77
N TYR A 263 -15.23 -25.94 9.72
CA TYR A 263 -15.79 -27.17 10.31
C TYR A 263 -16.22 -28.19 9.25
N LYS A 264 -15.33 -28.49 8.30
CA LYS A 264 -15.63 -29.38 7.15
C LYS A 264 -16.09 -30.80 7.54
N SER A 265 -15.63 -31.30 8.69
CA SER A 265 -15.95 -32.64 9.17
C SER A 265 -17.16 -32.68 10.10
N ALA A 266 -17.71 -31.53 10.50
CA ALA A 266 -18.85 -31.46 11.40
C ALA A 266 -20.15 -31.43 10.59
N THR A 267 -21.12 -32.26 10.99
CA THR A 267 -22.49 -32.16 10.50
C THR A 267 -23.15 -30.97 11.19
N LEU A 268 -23.38 -29.90 10.44
CA LEU A 268 -24.00 -28.67 10.94
C LEU A 268 -25.28 -28.37 10.17
N VAL A 269 -26.31 -27.96 10.90
CA VAL A 269 -27.55 -27.45 10.33
C VAL A 269 -27.45 -25.93 10.26
N TYR A 270 -27.55 -25.39 9.04
CA TYR A 270 -27.50 -23.95 8.79
C TYR A 270 -28.93 -23.41 8.76
N LEU A 271 -29.28 -22.62 9.77
CA LEU A 271 -30.56 -21.93 9.85
C LEU A 271 -30.41 -20.49 9.31
N LYS A 272 -31.41 -19.64 9.52
CA LYS A 272 -31.46 -18.27 9.01
C LYS A 272 -30.51 -17.35 9.76
N SER A 273 -30.50 -17.41 11.09
CA SER A 273 -29.68 -16.51 11.93
C SER A 273 -28.51 -17.20 12.65
N VAL A 274 -28.58 -18.53 12.78
CA VAL A 274 -27.62 -19.35 13.51
C VAL A 274 -27.26 -20.62 12.72
N CYS A 275 -26.12 -21.22 13.03
CA CYS A 275 -25.86 -22.61 12.70
C CYS A 275 -25.78 -23.47 13.97
N VAL A 276 -26.19 -24.73 13.85
CA VAL A 276 -26.40 -25.63 14.97
C VAL A 276 -25.62 -26.91 14.74
N GLY A 277 -24.94 -27.38 15.79
CA GLY A 277 -24.25 -28.66 15.81
C GLY A 277 -25.20 -29.82 16.10
N GLN A 278 -24.75 -31.04 15.78
CA GLN A 278 -25.56 -32.25 15.88
C GLN A 278 -26.11 -32.50 17.30
N SER A 279 -25.41 -32.11 18.36
CA SER A 279 -25.85 -32.35 19.75
C SER A 279 -27.21 -31.73 20.08
N ILE A 280 -27.49 -30.52 19.57
CA ILE A 280 -28.78 -29.86 19.78
C ILE A 280 -29.86 -30.53 18.93
N VAL A 281 -29.50 -30.98 17.72
CA VAL A 281 -30.40 -31.72 16.84
C VAL A 281 -30.82 -33.04 17.49
N ASP A 282 -29.86 -33.82 18.01
CA ASP A 282 -30.09 -35.11 18.67
C ASP A 282 -30.97 -34.95 19.92
N GLN A 283 -30.75 -33.91 20.73
CA GLN A 283 -31.57 -33.61 21.91
C GLN A 283 -33.01 -33.29 21.52
N LEU A 284 -33.20 -32.53 20.45
CA LEU A 284 -34.52 -32.18 19.95
C LEU A 284 -35.22 -33.41 19.34
N GLU A 285 -34.50 -34.23 18.57
CA GLU A 285 -35.00 -35.50 18.02
C GLU A 285 -35.51 -36.43 19.14
N ALA A 286 -34.72 -36.62 20.20
CA ALA A 286 -35.12 -37.44 21.35
C ALA A 286 -36.38 -36.90 22.05
N SER A 287 -36.45 -35.58 22.26
CA SER A 287 -37.60 -34.94 22.92
C SER A 287 -38.88 -35.06 22.08
N VAL A 288 -38.77 -34.90 20.76
CA VAL A 288 -39.90 -35.06 19.83
C VAL A 288 -40.35 -36.52 19.78
N GLU A 289 -39.43 -37.47 19.74
CA GLU A 289 -39.75 -38.91 19.74
C GLU A 289 -40.44 -39.34 21.03
N GLU A 290 -40.01 -38.82 22.18
CA GLU A 290 -40.66 -39.04 23.48
C GLU A 290 -42.10 -38.53 23.48
N ALA A 291 -42.34 -37.29 23.03
CA ALA A 291 -43.68 -36.70 22.95
C ALA A 291 -44.62 -37.48 22.03
N ILE A 292 -44.10 -38.00 20.92
CA ILE A 292 -44.87 -38.86 20.00
C ILE A 292 -45.22 -40.18 20.65
N SER A 293 -44.27 -40.80 21.34
CA SER A 293 -44.42 -42.14 21.94
C SER A 293 -45.34 -42.12 23.16
N SER A 294 -45.28 -41.07 23.97
CA SER A 294 -46.14 -40.89 25.14
C SER A 294 -47.57 -40.49 24.77
N GLY A 295 -47.78 -39.94 23.57
CA GLY A 295 -49.08 -39.40 23.16
C GLY A 295 -49.31 -38.00 23.75
N SER A 296 -48.29 -37.15 23.81
CA SER A 296 -48.38 -35.78 24.33
C SER A 296 -48.13 -34.73 23.24
N TRP A 297 -47.90 -33.49 23.69
CA TRP A 297 -47.38 -32.38 22.88
C TRP A 297 -46.06 -31.87 23.50
N LEU A 298 -45.28 -31.13 22.71
CA LEU A 298 -44.02 -30.50 23.09
C LEU A 298 -43.89 -29.13 22.45
N GLU A 299 -43.53 -28.12 23.25
CA GLU A 299 -43.05 -26.83 22.76
C GLU A 299 -41.51 -26.83 22.76
N ILE A 300 -40.91 -26.50 21.63
CA ILE A 300 -39.46 -26.66 21.42
C ILE A 300 -38.64 -25.45 21.88
N GLU A 301 -39.27 -24.28 22.00
CA GLU A 301 -38.58 -23.02 22.31
C GLU A 301 -37.82 -23.06 23.66
N PRO A 302 -38.37 -23.66 24.75
CA PRO A 302 -37.62 -23.83 26.00
C PRO A 302 -36.39 -24.74 25.90
N LEU A 303 -36.31 -25.58 24.85
CA LEU A 303 -35.19 -26.50 24.61
C LEU A 303 -34.08 -25.87 23.76
N LEU A 304 -34.36 -24.72 23.13
CA LEU A 304 -33.44 -24.04 22.23
C LEU A 304 -32.77 -22.84 22.92
N PRO A 305 -31.53 -22.50 22.52
CA PRO A 305 -30.90 -21.26 22.96
C PRO A 305 -31.74 -20.03 22.60
N SER A 306 -31.77 -19.03 23.49
CA SER A 306 -32.61 -17.82 23.35
C SER A 306 -32.28 -16.94 22.14
N CYS A 307 -31.17 -17.20 21.45
CA CYS A 307 -30.78 -16.49 20.23
C CYS A 307 -31.50 -17.01 18.98
N PHE A 308 -32.23 -18.13 19.06
CA PHE A 308 -32.95 -18.70 17.93
C PHE A 308 -34.18 -17.85 17.62
N SER A 309 -34.35 -17.47 16.36
CA SER A 309 -35.60 -16.84 15.92
C SER A 309 -36.70 -17.88 15.75
N THR A 310 -37.95 -17.43 15.75
CA THR A 310 -39.12 -18.30 15.47
C THR A 310 -38.98 -19.04 14.14
N GLU A 311 -38.39 -18.40 13.12
CA GLU A 311 -38.11 -19.03 11.84
C GLU A 311 -37.03 -20.12 11.93
N ASP A 312 -35.99 -19.90 12.74
CA ASP A 312 -34.94 -20.90 12.97
C ASP A 312 -35.51 -22.14 13.66
N SER A 313 -36.35 -21.93 14.68
CA SER A 313 -37.06 -23.00 15.40
C SER A 313 -37.93 -23.82 14.45
N LEU A 314 -38.71 -23.16 13.58
CA LEU A 314 -39.55 -23.85 12.60
C LEU A 314 -38.72 -24.67 11.59
N ILE A 315 -37.65 -24.09 11.04
CA ILE A 315 -36.78 -24.80 10.08
C ILE A 315 -36.16 -26.03 10.73
N LEU A 316 -35.65 -25.88 11.95
CA LEU A 316 -35.04 -26.98 12.71
C LEU A 316 -36.06 -28.08 13.01
N LEU A 317 -37.26 -27.71 13.43
CA LEU A 317 -38.34 -28.66 13.72
C LEU A 317 -38.78 -29.44 12.49
N GLN A 318 -38.95 -28.74 11.36
CA GLN A 318 -39.28 -29.39 10.09
C GLN A 318 -38.20 -30.37 9.65
N GLN A 319 -36.93 -30.06 9.91
CA GLN A 319 -35.82 -30.94 9.60
C GLN A 319 -35.86 -32.21 10.48
N VAL A 320 -36.02 -32.06 11.80
CA VAL A 320 -36.17 -33.18 12.75
C VAL A 320 -37.34 -34.09 12.36
N MET A 321 -38.51 -33.51 12.07
CA MET A 321 -39.69 -34.26 11.66
C MET A 321 -39.51 -35.01 10.33
N ARG A 322 -38.66 -34.50 9.42
CA ARG A 322 -38.27 -35.21 8.18
C ARG A 322 -37.33 -36.36 8.49
N THR A 323 -36.31 -36.16 9.32
CA THR A 323 -35.34 -37.21 9.69
C THR A 323 -36.04 -38.40 10.34
N LEU A 324 -36.96 -38.14 11.28
CA LEU A 324 -37.68 -39.19 12.01
C LEU A 324 -38.74 -39.91 11.14
N ASN A 325 -39.07 -39.41 9.95
CA ASN A 325 -40.16 -39.92 9.10
C ASN A 325 -41.54 -40.04 9.81
N LYS A 326 -41.78 -39.26 10.87
CA LYS A 326 -42.99 -39.34 11.72
C LYS A 326 -44.14 -38.42 11.26
N LYS A 327 -44.19 -38.02 9.99
CA LYS A 327 -45.23 -37.09 9.48
C LYS A 327 -46.67 -37.58 9.67
N SER A 328 -46.88 -38.89 9.77
CA SER A 328 -48.18 -39.51 10.04
C SER A 328 -48.48 -39.71 11.53
N SER A 329 -47.52 -39.45 12.41
CA SER A 329 -47.63 -39.69 13.86
C SER A 329 -47.63 -38.41 14.69
N ALA A 330 -47.30 -37.26 14.09
CA ALA A 330 -47.36 -35.96 14.73
C ALA A 330 -47.57 -34.82 13.73
N ARG A 331 -48.18 -33.73 14.20
CA ARG A 331 -48.38 -32.48 13.48
C ARG A 331 -47.62 -31.35 14.15
N ILE A 332 -47.10 -30.44 13.33
CA ILE A 332 -46.55 -29.17 13.80
C ILE A 332 -47.71 -28.17 13.87
N PHE A 333 -47.89 -27.53 15.01
CA PHE A 333 -48.85 -26.44 15.22
C PHE A 333 -48.10 -25.14 15.47
N GLY A 334 -48.50 -24.09 14.74
CA GLY A 334 -47.74 -22.84 14.72
C GLY A 334 -46.32 -23.07 14.24
N ASP A 335 -45.36 -22.42 14.92
CA ASP A 335 -43.95 -22.43 14.52
C ASP A 335 -43.05 -23.26 15.46
N ASN A 336 -43.53 -23.61 16.66
CA ASN A 336 -42.70 -24.17 17.74
C ASN A 336 -43.34 -25.35 18.50
N ILE A 337 -44.55 -25.80 18.16
CA ILE A 337 -45.24 -26.88 18.89
C ILE A 337 -45.36 -28.14 18.03
N VAL A 338 -45.00 -29.29 18.59
CA VAL A 338 -45.28 -30.62 18.04
C VAL A 338 -46.35 -31.30 18.86
N ILE A 339 -47.38 -31.83 18.19
CA ILE A 339 -48.47 -32.57 18.82
C ILE A 339 -48.56 -33.95 18.19
N SER A 340 -48.58 -34.99 19.02
CA SER A 340 -48.78 -36.37 18.55
C SER A 340 -50.21 -36.58 18.02
N GLU A 341 -50.37 -37.37 16.95
CA GLU A 341 -51.69 -37.74 16.42
C GLU A 341 -52.50 -38.55 17.43
N LYS A 342 -51.83 -39.32 18.29
CA LYS A 342 -52.46 -40.04 19.40
C LYS A 342 -53.16 -39.06 20.35
N PHE A 343 -52.47 -37.98 20.76
CA PHE A 343 -53.06 -36.94 21.61
C PHE A 343 -54.26 -36.27 20.93
N ILE A 344 -54.14 -35.93 19.64
CA ILE A 344 -55.23 -35.31 18.88
C ILE A 344 -56.47 -36.21 18.86
N ASN A 345 -56.30 -37.51 18.61
CA ASN A 345 -57.40 -38.47 18.58
C ASN A 345 -58.03 -38.68 19.97
N GLU A 346 -57.22 -38.72 21.03
CA GLU A 346 -57.71 -38.78 22.42
C GLU A 346 -58.55 -37.54 22.75
N CYS A 347 -58.08 -36.33 22.41
CA CYS A 347 -58.86 -35.11 22.58
C CYS A 347 -60.15 -35.11 21.75
N ALA A 348 -60.10 -35.57 20.49
CA ALA A 348 -61.28 -35.65 19.64
C ALA A 348 -62.33 -36.60 20.22
N SER A 349 -61.90 -37.71 20.83
CA SER A 349 -62.81 -38.71 21.40
C SER A 349 -63.70 -38.19 22.53
N ILE A 350 -63.24 -37.18 23.28
CA ILE A 350 -64.01 -36.51 24.34
C ILE A 350 -65.28 -35.85 23.78
N PHE A 351 -65.25 -35.43 22.52
CA PHE A 351 -66.38 -34.77 21.87
C PHE A 351 -67.35 -35.73 21.18
N ASN A 352 -67.04 -37.03 21.12
CA ASN A 352 -67.86 -38.00 20.39
C ASN A 352 -69.30 -38.06 20.92
N ASP A 353 -69.48 -38.10 22.24
CA ASP A 353 -70.82 -38.15 22.87
C ASP A 353 -71.62 -36.87 22.55
N LEU A 354 -70.95 -35.71 22.56
CA LEU A 354 -71.56 -34.42 22.27
C LEU A 354 -71.90 -34.27 20.77
N MET A 355 -71.08 -34.87 19.90
CA MET A 355 -71.35 -34.95 18.46
C MET A 355 -72.54 -35.85 18.16
N GLN A 356 -72.64 -37.03 18.80
CA GLN A 356 -73.79 -37.93 18.65
C GLN A 356 -75.10 -37.25 19.09
N GLN A 357 -75.11 -36.61 20.26
CA GLN A 357 -76.28 -35.88 20.76
C GLN A 357 -76.75 -34.74 19.84
N LYS A 358 -75.82 -34.10 19.11
CA LYS A 358 -76.16 -33.05 18.14
C LYS A 358 -76.56 -33.58 16.76
N ALA A 359 -76.12 -34.79 16.38
CA ALA A 359 -76.48 -35.41 15.11
C ALA A 359 -77.87 -36.05 15.11
N GLU A 360 -78.41 -36.37 16.30
CA GLU A 360 -79.76 -36.92 16.49
C GLU A 360 -80.87 -35.83 16.54
N LYS A 361 -80.49 -34.55 16.58
CA LYS A 361 -81.40 -33.39 16.42
C LYS A 361 -81.30 -32.83 15.02
#